data_AF-A0AAD3UC85-F1
#
_entry.id   AF-A0AAD3UC85-F1
#
_cell.length_a   1.000
_cell.length_b   1.000
_cell.length_c   1.000
_cell.angle_alpha   90.00
_cell.angle_beta   90.00
_cell.angle_gamma   90.00
#
_symmetry.space_group_name_H-M   'P 1'
#
loop_
_entity.id
_entity.type
_entity.pdbx_description
1 polymer ?
#
loop_
_entity_poly.entity_id
_entity_poly.type
_entity_poly.pdbx_seq_one_letter_code
_entity_poly.pdbx_strand_id
1 'polypeptide(L)'
;MKLYKQDDGFLEHMVKISTILSLGFGVWAYFSTIHPVFEKEKELQQAKIENQSLISTKNELTNQIKNLNGKIIEHQKSIASLNVQESKLSLLIREKESELKTVNSKLGEARTIAVINKLNYYMDKIINGYLLSITTGKRNTFDAVEYAENLLKTHKQDDSDPYNEEAYIFLKRYVASYNGKKVSGDDSIAFAVTLPFLYKKEHNL
;
A
#
# COMPACT_ATOMS: atom_id res chain seq x y z
N MET A 1 94.79 85.70 40.83
CA MET A 1 93.98 84.48 41.04
C MET A 1 92.70 84.67 40.24
N LYS A 2 92.71 84.53 38.92
CA LYS A 2 92.68 83.31 38.08
C LYS A 2 91.48 82.39 38.37
N LEU A 3 90.52 82.50 37.44
CA LEU A 3 89.70 81.47 36.80
C LEU A 3 88.31 81.13 37.38
N TYR A 4 87.33 81.22 36.47
CA TYR A 4 85.93 80.80 36.51
C TYR A 4 84.91 81.70 37.23
N LYS A 5 84.55 82.79 36.54
CA LYS A 5 83.15 83.11 36.28
C LYS A 5 82.77 82.41 34.97
N GLN A 6 81.53 81.92 34.87
CA GLN A 6 80.84 81.38 33.68
C GLN A 6 80.94 79.86 33.49
N ASP A 7 80.22 79.06 34.28
CA ASP A 7 79.91 77.66 33.91
C ASP A 7 78.69 77.00 34.58
N ASP A 8 77.79 77.77 35.21
CA ASP A 8 76.56 77.21 35.82
C ASP A 8 75.53 76.69 34.79
N GLY A 9 75.62 77.09 33.51
CA GLY A 9 74.69 76.66 32.47
C GLY A 9 75.05 75.35 31.74
N PHE A 10 76.34 75.00 31.69
CA PHE A 10 76.83 73.88 30.86
C PHE A 10 76.49 72.51 31.46
N LEU A 11 76.72 72.33 32.77
CA LEU A 11 76.34 71.10 33.47
C LEU A 11 74.83 70.89 33.43
N GLU A 12 74.04 71.96 33.60
CA GLU A 12 72.58 71.89 33.50
C GLU A 12 72.12 71.48 32.09
N HIS A 13 72.77 72.00 31.04
CA HIS A 13 72.50 71.59 29.65
C HIS A 13 72.93 70.15 29.37
N MET A 14 74.06 69.69 29.89
CA MET A 14 74.53 68.31 29.75
C MET A 14 73.58 67.32 30.44
N VAL A 15 73.06 67.66 31.61
CA VAL A 15 72.03 66.87 32.30
C VAL A 15 70.76 66.80 31.44
N LYS A 16 70.29 67.94 30.91
CA LYS A 16 69.12 67.97 30.00
C LYS A 16 69.35 67.12 28.74
N ILE A 17 70.51 67.21 28.10
CA ILE A 17 70.87 66.40 26.92
C ILE A 17 70.91 64.91 27.28
N SER A 18 71.52 64.54 28.40
CA SER A 18 71.55 63.16 28.89
C SER A 18 70.15 62.61 29.15
N THR A 19 69.26 63.41 29.76
CA THR A 19 67.86 63.06 29.95
C THR A 19 67.12 62.89 28.62
N ILE A 20 67.35 63.79 27.65
CA ILE A 20 66.74 63.69 26.31
C ILE A 20 67.22 62.42 25.57
N LEU A 21 68.52 62.10 25.64
CA LEU A 21 69.08 60.88 25.03
C LEU A 21 68.56 59.62 25.72
N SER A 22 68.44 59.62 27.05
CA SER A 22 67.85 58.53 27.82
C SER A 22 66.38 58.28 27.43
N LEU A 23 65.58 59.33 27.29
CA LEU A 23 64.19 59.23 26.83
C LEU A 23 64.11 58.74 25.38
N GLY A 24 64.95 59.27 24.49
CA GLY A 24 65.04 58.81 23.10
C GLY A 24 65.41 57.34 22.98
N PHE A 25 66.37 56.87 23.78
CA PHE A 25 66.73 55.47 23.88
C PHE A 25 65.58 54.61 24.41
N GLY A 26 64.85 55.08 25.43
CA GLY A 26 63.67 54.39 25.97
C GLY A 26 62.56 54.21 24.92
N VAL A 27 62.28 55.24 24.14
CA VAL A 27 61.31 55.17 23.02
C VAL A 27 61.80 54.22 21.93
N TRP A 28 63.07 54.30 21.54
CA TRP A 28 63.65 53.39 20.54
C TRP A 28 63.62 51.92 20.99
N ALA A 29 64.02 51.63 22.23
CA ALA A 29 63.98 50.29 22.79
C ALA A 29 62.54 49.75 22.90
N TYR A 30 61.59 50.62 23.22
CA TYR A 30 60.17 50.26 23.22
C TYR A 30 59.70 49.81 21.83
N PHE A 31 59.93 50.62 20.79
CA PHE A 31 59.47 50.31 19.44
C PHE A 31 60.28 49.18 18.77
N SER A 32 61.58 49.07 19.02
CA SER A 32 62.44 48.07 18.37
C SER A 32 62.30 46.68 18.97
N THR A 33 61.97 46.57 20.27
CA THR A 33 62.02 45.28 20.99
C THR A 33 60.73 44.97 21.72
N ILE A 34 60.15 45.93 22.45
CA ILE A 34 59.02 45.67 23.34
C ILE A 34 57.70 45.57 22.55
N HIS A 35 57.45 46.53 21.66
CA HIS A 35 56.23 46.58 20.82
C HIS A 35 56.02 45.32 19.97
N PRO A 36 57.00 44.80 19.20
CA PRO A 36 56.81 43.59 18.41
C PRO A 36 56.62 42.32 19.25
N VAL A 37 57.14 42.27 20.47
CA VAL A 37 56.87 41.16 21.41
C VAL A 37 55.43 41.19 21.86
N PHE A 38 54.90 42.36 22.22
CA PHE A 38 53.48 42.51 22.58
C PHE A 38 52.53 42.17 21.42
N GLU A 39 52.87 42.54 20.18
CA GLU A 39 52.10 42.13 19.00
C GLU A 39 52.06 40.62 18.86
N LYS A 40 53.21 39.94 18.96
CA LYS A 40 53.28 38.48 18.93
C LYS A 40 52.53 37.81 20.08
N GLU A 41 52.55 38.37 21.28
CA GLU A 41 51.76 37.87 22.41
C GLU A 41 50.26 37.99 22.13
N LYS A 42 49.82 39.12 21.54
CA LYS A 42 48.43 39.34 21.15
C LYS A 42 47.99 38.34 20.06
N GLU A 43 48.82 38.12 19.04
CA GLU A 43 48.57 37.11 18.00
C GLU A 43 48.50 35.71 18.59
N LEU A 44 49.41 35.36 19.51
CA LEU A 44 49.41 34.05 20.16
C LEU A 44 48.16 33.85 21.02
N GLN A 45 47.70 34.88 21.72
CA GLN A 45 46.44 34.83 22.47
C GLN A 45 45.23 34.65 21.54
N GLN A 46 45.20 35.40 20.43
CA GLN A 46 44.16 35.27 19.41
C GLN A 46 44.13 33.85 18.82
N ALA A 47 45.28 33.30 18.43
CA ALA A 47 45.40 31.95 17.92
C ALA A 47 44.95 30.88 18.94
N LYS A 48 45.21 31.09 20.23
CA LYS A 48 44.71 30.20 21.30
C LYS A 48 43.19 30.23 21.40
N ILE A 49 42.57 31.41 21.33
CA ILE A 49 41.12 31.57 21.36
C ILE A 49 40.49 30.85 20.15
N GLU A 50 41.04 31.08 18.96
CA GLU A 50 40.57 30.44 17.73
C GLU A 50 40.71 28.91 17.78
N ASN A 51 41.84 28.41 18.28
CA ASN A 51 42.04 26.96 18.44
C ASN A 51 41.02 26.36 19.43
N GLN A 52 40.75 27.03 20.55
CA GLN A 52 39.74 26.59 21.51
C GLN A 52 38.32 26.61 20.92
N SER A 53 38.01 27.61 20.09
CA SER A 53 36.76 27.67 19.33
C SER A 53 36.64 26.50 18.35
N LEU A 54 37.69 26.25 17.56
CA LEU A 54 37.73 25.12 16.62
C LEU A 54 37.58 23.76 17.32
N ILE A 55 38.21 23.57 18.49
CA ILE A 55 38.04 22.36 19.29
C ILE A 55 36.58 22.21 19.74
N SER A 56 35.95 23.29 20.19
CA SER A 56 34.53 23.28 20.59
C SER A 56 33.62 22.90 19.41
N THR A 57 33.81 23.52 18.24
CA THR A 57 33.05 23.20 17.02
C THR A 57 33.30 21.77 16.57
N LYS A 58 34.54 21.27 16.61
CA LYS A 58 34.86 19.88 16.28
C LYS A 58 34.13 18.90 17.19
N ASN A 59 34.08 19.18 18.49
CA ASN A 59 33.38 18.33 19.46
C ASN A 59 31.87 18.33 19.20
N GLU A 60 31.29 19.50 18.90
CA GLU A 60 29.88 19.61 18.55
C GLU A 60 29.54 18.80 17.30
N LEU A 61 30.30 18.98 16.21
CA LEU A 61 30.11 18.23 14.97
C LEU A 61 30.28 16.72 15.19
N THR A 62 31.25 16.31 16.01
CA THR A 62 31.45 14.89 16.37
C THR A 62 30.22 14.32 17.08
N ASN A 63 29.63 15.07 18.00
CA ASN A 63 28.40 14.67 18.68
C ASN A 63 27.21 14.59 17.73
N GLN A 64 27.07 15.55 16.80
CA GLN A 64 26.03 15.53 15.77
C GLN A 64 26.17 14.30 14.86
N ILE A 65 27.39 13.97 14.41
CA ILE A 65 27.67 12.77 13.60
C ILE A 65 27.28 11.50 14.37
N LYS A 66 27.63 11.39 15.65
CA LYS A 66 27.26 10.24 16.49
C LYS A 66 25.74 10.09 16.61
N ASN A 67 25.03 11.18 16.81
CA ASN A 67 23.56 11.20 16.88
C ASN A 67 22.93 10.78 15.55
N LEU A 68 23.39 11.36 14.44
CA LEU A 68 22.92 11.01 13.10
C LEU A 68 23.17 9.53 12.77
N ASN A 69 24.34 8.99 13.10
CA ASN A 69 24.61 7.56 12.94
C ASN A 69 23.68 6.69 13.77
N GLY A 70 23.33 7.10 15.00
CA GLY A 70 22.32 6.44 15.82
C GLY A 70 20.96 6.39 15.12
N LYS A 71 20.49 7.53 14.59
CA LYS A 71 19.23 7.63 13.83
C LYS A 71 19.24 6.78 12.56
N ILE A 72 20.37 6.73 11.84
CA ILE A 72 20.52 5.88 10.65
C ILE A 72 20.32 4.41 11.01
N ILE A 73 20.95 3.93 12.08
CA ILE A 73 20.80 2.54 12.53
C ILE A 73 19.35 2.25 12.94
N GLU A 74 18.69 3.18 13.63
CA GLU A 74 17.29 3.05 14.01
C GLU A 74 16.38 2.95 12.78
N HIS A 75 16.53 3.88 11.82
CA HIS A 75 15.76 3.85 10.58
C HIS A 75 16.01 2.59 9.75
N GLN A 76 17.25 2.09 9.69
CA GLN A 76 17.56 0.81 9.04
C GLN A 76 16.81 -0.37 9.69
N LYS A 77 16.74 -0.41 11.02
CA LYS A 77 15.95 -1.43 11.74
C LYS A 77 14.45 -1.31 11.44
N SER A 78 13.91 -0.10 11.42
CA SER A 78 12.51 0.15 11.06
C SER A 78 12.21 -0.33 9.63
N ILE A 79 13.07 -0.01 8.66
CA ILE A 79 12.93 -0.46 7.27
C ILE A 79 12.95 -1.99 7.19
N ALA A 80 13.89 -2.65 7.88
CA ALA A 80 13.95 -4.10 7.89
C ALA A 80 12.68 -4.73 8.47
N SER A 81 12.12 -4.16 9.56
CA SER A 81 10.86 -4.61 10.14
C SER A 81 9.68 -4.42 9.19
N LEU A 82 9.59 -3.27 8.53
CA LEU A 82 8.53 -2.97 7.56
C LEU A 82 8.59 -3.92 6.36
N ASN A 83 9.77 -4.21 5.83
CA ASN A 83 9.93 -5.15 4.72
C ASN A 83 9.46 -6.57 5.09
N VAL A 84 9.70 -7.01 6.33
CA VAL A 84 9.19 -8.31 6.82
C VAL A 84 7.67 -8.29 6.90
N GLN A 85 7.08 -7.20 7.39
CA GLN A 85 5.62 -7.05 7.46
C GLN A 85 4.99 -7.03 6.07
N GLU A 86 5.59 -6.31 5.12
CA GLU A 86 5.15 -6.24 3.73
C GLU A 86 5.15 -7.62 3.06
N SER A 87 6.25 -8.38 3.22
CA SER A 87 6.34 -9.75 2.70
C SER A 87 5.25 -10.67 3.27
N LYS A 88 5.00 -10.58 4.59
CA LYS A 88 3.93 -11.35 5.24
C LYS A 88 2.54 -10.97 4.72
N LEU A 89 2.27 -9.67 4.57
CA LEU A 89 1.00 -9.18 4.02
C LEU A 89 0.81 -9.62 2.57
N SER A 90 1.86 -9.56 1.75
CA SER A 90 1.82 -10.01 0.35
C SER A 90 1.46 -11.50 0.23
N LEU A 91 2.04 -12.35 1.08
CA LEU A 91 1.70 -13.77 1.13
C LEU A 91 0.24 -14.00 1.55
N LEU A 92 -0.22 -13.29 2.57
CA LEU A 92 -1.60 -13.40 3.06
C LEU A 92 -2.62 -12.96 2.00
N ILE A 93 -2.32 -11.89 1.25
CA ILE A 93 -3.16 -11.45 0.13
C ILE A 93 -3.29 -12.56 -0.92
N ARG A 94 -2.17 -13.16 -1.35
CA ARG A 94 -2.20 -14.26 -2.34
C ARG A 94 -2.99 -15.47 -1.85
N GLU A 95 -2.86 -15.83 -0.58
CA GLU A 95 -3.63 -16.92 0.03
C GLU A 95 -5.13 -16.61 -0.01
N LYS A 96 -5.52 -15.39 0.38
CA LYS A 96 -6.93 -14.96 0.35
C LYS A 96 -7.51 -14.82 -1.05
N GLU A 97 -6.72 -14.40 -2.04
CA GLU A 97 -7.15 -14.41 -3.45
C GLU A 97 -7.41 -15.83 -3.95
N SER A 98 -6.55 -16.79 -3.58
CA SER A 98 -6.73 -18.21 -3.93
C SER A 98 -7.96 -18.82 -3.27
N GLU A 99 -8.17 -18.54 -1.98
CA GLU A 99 -9.39 -18.94 -1.26
C GLU A 99 -10.65 -18.36 -1.93
N LEU A 100 -10.64 -17.06 -2.25
CA LEU A 100 -11.77 -16.38 -2.88
C LEU A 100 -12.10 -16.99 -4.26
N LYS A 101 -11.08 -17.28 -5.07
CA LYS A 101 -11.26 -17.95 -6.37
C LYS A 101 -11.93 -19.32 -6.20
N THR A 102 -11.51 -20.08 -5.20
CA THR A 102 -12.08 -21.40 -4.90
C THR A 102 -13.53 -21.28 -4.45
N VAL A 103 -13.83 -20.34 -3.56
CA VAL A 103 -15.20 -20.09 -3.07
C VAL A 103 -16.10 -19.64 -4.21
N ASN A 104 -15.64 -18.73 -5.08
CA ASN A 104 -16.41 -18.27 -6.23
C ASN A 104 -16.71 -19.40 -7.22
N SER A 105 -15.76 -20.32 -7.47
CA SER A 105 -16.02 -21.52 -8.29
C SER A 105 -17.13 -22.37 -7.68
N LYS A 106 -17.03 -22.68 -6.38
CA LYS A 106 -18.03 -23.47 -5.66
C LYS A 106 -19.40 -22.80 -5.63
N LEU A 107 -19.45 -21.47 -5.51
CA LEU A 107 -20.70 -20.71 -5.55
C LEU A 107 -21.34 -20.78 -6.94
N GLY A 108 -20.53 -20.67 -8.01
CA GLY A 108 -21.01 -20.83 -9.39
C GLY A 108 -21.56 -22.23 -9.66
N GLU A 109 -20.86 -23.27 -9.19
CA GLU A 109 -21.33 -24.66 -9.25
C GLU A 109 -22.65 -24.82 -8.47
N ALA A 110 -22.72 -24.32 -7.23
CA ALA A 110 -23.92 -24.40 -6.39
C ALA A 110 -25.13 -23.69 -7.02
N ARG A 111 -24.93 -22.51 -7.61
CA ARG A 111 -25.96 -21.80 -8.38
C ARG A 111 -26.50 -22.68 -9.50
N THR A 112 -25.61 -23.27 -10.30
CA THR A 112 -26.01 -24.07 -11.45
C THR A 112 -26.76 -25.33 -11.00
N ILE A 113 -26.32 -25.96 -9.90
CA ILE A 113 -27.02 -27.10 -9.28
C ILE A 113 -28.42 -26.70 -8.79
N ALA A 114 -28.59 -25.52 -8.17
CA ALA A 114 -29.89 -25.04 -7.71
C ALA A 114 -30.89 -24.88 -8.85
N VAL A 115 -30.45 -24.29 -9.98
CA VAL A 115 -31.28 -24.16 -11.19
C VAL A 115 -31.62 -25.54 -11.76
N ILE A 116 -30.65 -26.44 -11.86
CA ILE A 116 -30.88 -27.84 -12.31
C ILE A 116 -31.89 -28.55 -11.42
N ASN A 117 -31.83 -28.39 -10.11
CA ASN A 117 -32.81 -29.00 -9.20
C ASN A 117 -34.22 -28.50 -9.47
N LYS A 118 -34.38 -27.21 -9.80
CA LYS A 118 -35.68 -26.66 -10.19
C LYS A 118 -36.14 -27.17 -11.56
N LEU A 119 -35.23 -27.33 -12.51
CA LEU A 119 -35.54 -27.96 -13.80
C LEU A 119 -35.92 -29.44 -13.66
N ASN A 120 -35.26 -30.18 -12.76
CA ASN A 120 -35.63 -31.55 -12.41
C ASN A 120 -37.03 -31.61 -11.80
N TYR A 121 -37.41 -30.64 -10.95
CA TYR A 121 -38.77 -30.53 -10.46
C TYR A 121 -39.79 -30.39 -11.60
N TYR A 122 -39.53 -29.54 -12.60
CA TYR A 122 -40.41 -29.43 -13.77
C TYR A 122 -40.46 -30.70 -14.59
N MET A 123 -39.32 -31.35 -14.83
CA MET A 123 -39.23 -32.67 -15.47
C MET A 123 -40.13 -33.68 -14.76
N ASP A 124 -40.01 -33.81 -13.43
CA ASP A 124 -40.80 -34.73 -12.63
C ASP A 124 -42.30 -34.42 -12.72
N LYS A 125 -42.69 -33.14 -12.73
CA LYS A 125 -44.10 -32.74 -12.89
C LYS A 125 -44.65 -33.14 -14.26
N ILE A 126 -43.88 -32.99 -15.33
CA ILE A 126 -44.28 -33.37 -16.68
C ILE A 126 -44.40 -34.90 -16.79
N ILE A 127 -43.41 -35.64 -16.29
CA ILE A 127 -43.42 -37.11 -16.27
C ILE A 127 -44.63 -37.63 -15.49
N ASN A 128 -44.86 -37.09 -14.29
CA ASN A 128 -46.01 -37.49 -13.46
C ASN A 128 -47.35 -37.17 -14.14
N GLY A 129 -47.45 -36.03 -14.82
CA GLY A 129 -48.62 -35.68 -15.64
C GLY A 129 -48.87 -36.71 -16.75
N TYR A 130 -47.81 -37.12 -17.45
CA TYR A 130 -47.89 -38.16 -18.49
C TYR A 130 -48.29 -39.52 -17.90
N LEU A 131 -47.66 -39.95 -16.80
CA LEU A 131 -48.00 -41.21 -16.12
C LEU A 131 -49.47 -41.24 -15.66
N LEU A 132 -49.97 -40.12 -15.12
CA LEU A 132 -51.38 -40.00 -14.75
C LEU A 132 -52.30 -40.11 -15.98
N SER A 133 -51.89 -39.55 -17.12
CA SER A 133 -52.65 -39.71 -18.36
C SER A 133 -52.72 -41.17 -18.82
N ILE A 134 -51.66 -41.95 -18.60
CA ILE A 134 -51.64 -43.39 -18.91
C ILE A 134 -52.61 -44.13 -17.99
N THR A 135 -52.52 -43.91 -16.67
CA THR A 135 -53.36 -44.63 -15.70
C THR A 135 -54.84 -44.27 -15.80
N THR A 136 -55.18 -43.09 -16.33
CA THR A 136 -56.55 -42.64 -16.55
C THR A 136 -57.10 -42.95 -17.94
N GLY A 137 -56.36 -43.69 -18.79
CA GLY A 137 -56.79 -44.04 -20.15
C GLY A 137 -56.76 -42.87 -21.15
N LYS A 138 -56.13 -41.75 -20.78
CA LYS A 138 -56.04 -40.51 -21.56
C LYS A 138 -54.69 -40.34 -22.28
N ARG A 139 -53.89 -41.41 -22.40
CA ARG A 139 -52.54 -41.40 -22.99
C ARG A 139 -52.44 -40.64 -24.32
N ASN A 140 -53.38 -40.88 -25.24
CA ASN A 140 -53.36 -40.30 -26.60
C ASN A 140 -53.73 -38.79 -26.62
N THR A 141 -54.32 -38.30 -25.53
CA THR A 141 -54.75 -36.91 -25.41
C THR A 141 -53.72 -36.03 -24.71
N PHE A 142 -52.76 -36.62 -23.99
CA PHE A 142 -51.72 -35.88 -23.30
C PHE A 142 -50.77 -35.19 -24.28
N ASP A 143 -50.49 -33.92 -24.02
CA ASP A 143 -49.46 -33.12 -24.68
C ASP A 143 -48.51 -32.56 -23.63
N ALA A 144 -47.25 -32.97 -23.69
CA ALA A 144 -46.22 -32.54 -22.75
C ALA A 144 -45.91 -31.04 -22.87
N VAL A 145 -46.03 -30.47 -24.08
CA VAL A 145 -45.78 -29.03 -24.32
C VAL A 145 -46.89 -28.20 -23.69
N GLU A 146 -48.14 -28.53 -23.99
CA GLU A 146 -49.32 -27.88 -23.39
C GLU A 146 -49.30 -28.00 -21.85
N TYR A 147 -48.96 -29.16 -21.32
CA TYR A 147 -48.84 -29.37 -19.88
C TYR A 147 -47.75 -28.48 -19.27
N ALA A 148 -46.59 -28.37 -19.91
CA ALA A 148 -45.51 -27.48 -19.48
C ALA A 148 -45.89 -25.99 -19.56
N GLU A 149 -46.65 -25.57 -20.59
CA GLU A 149 -47.22 -24.22 -20.66
C GLU A 149 -48.17 -23.94 -19.49
N ASN A 150 -48.97 -24.92 -19.09
CA ASN A 150 -49.85 -24.78 -17.94
C ASN A 150 -49.07 -24.77 -16.61
N LEU A 151 -47.94 -25.48 -16.50
CA LEU A 151 -47.02 -25.34 -15.37
C LEU A 151 -46.47 -23.91 -15.27
N LEU A 152 -46.10 -23.29 -16.39
CA LEU A 152 -45.61 -21.90 -16.44
C LEU A 152 -46.68 -20.85 -16.07
N LYS A 153 -47.97 -21.17 -16.21
CA LYS A 153 -49.08 -20.31 -15.78
C LYS A 153 -49.37 -20.42 -14.28
N THR A 154 -49.18 -21.62 -13.73
CA THR A 154 -49.48 -21.94 -12.32
C THR A 154 -48.32 -21.60 -11.39
N HIS A 155 -47.09 -21.63 -11.89
CA HIS A 155 -45.90 -21.18 -11.18
C HIS A 155 -45.56 -19.78 -11.68
N LYS A 156 -45.81 -18.76 -10.85
CA LYS A 156 -45.46 -17.38 -11.19
C LYS A 156 -43.94 -17.21 -11.23
N GLN A 157 -43.50 -16.28 -12.07
CA GLN A 157 -42.19 -15.66 -11.98
C GLN A 157 -42.02 -15.15 -10.54
N ASP A 158 -41.11 -15.74 -9.79
CA ASP A 158 -40.87 -15.40 -8.38
C ASP A 158 -39.59 -14.58 -8.30
N ASP A 159 -39.75 -13.26 -8.26
CA ASP A 159 -38.64 -12.30 -8.23
C ASP A 159 -37.78 -12.42 -6.96
N SER A 160 -38.19 -13.22 -5.96
CA SER A 160 -37.45 -13.37 -4.70
C SER A 160 -36.32 -14.40 -4.76
N ASP A 161 -36.39 -15.39 -5.66
CA ASP A 161 -35.37 -16.43 -5.80
C ASP A 161 -34.78 -16.44 -7.23
N PRO A 162 -33.54 -15.93 -7.41
CA PRO A 162 -32.92 -15.80 -8.73
C PRO A 162 -32.71 -17.15 -9.42
N TYR A 163 -32.61 -18.26 -8.67
CA TYR A 163 -32.42 -19.59 -9.26
C TYR A 163 -33.73 -20.15 -9.81
N ASN A 164 -34.85 -19.88 -9.12
CA ASN A 164 -36.19 -20.21 -9.63
C ASN A 164 -36.50 -19.40 -10.88
N GLU A 165 -36.11 -18.13 -10.87
CA GLU A 165 -36.31 -17.24 -12.00
C GLU A 165 -35.56 -17.71 -13.25
N GLU A 166 -34.28 -18.04 -13.09
CA GLU A 166 -33.48 -18.56 -14.18
C GLU A 166 -34.05 -19.88 -14.74
N ALA A 167 -34.48 -20.80 -13.86
CA ALA A 167 -35.13 -22.05 -14.27
C ALA A 167 -36.45 -21.80 -15.02
N TYR A 168 -37.24 -20.82 -14.57
CA TYR A 168 -38.51 -20.43 -15.19
C TYR A 168 -38.29 -19.88 -16.60
N ILE A 169 -37.36 -18.92 -16.75
CA ILE A 169 -37.00 -18.36 -18.05
C ILE A 169 -36.50 -19.46 -18.99
N PHE A 170 -35.68 -20.38 -18.48
CA PHE A 170 -35.18 -21.49 -19.28
C PHE A 170 -36.30 -22.42 -19.75
N LEU A 171 -37.19 -22.85 -18.86
CA LEU A 171 -38.36 -23.65 -19.23
C LEU A 171 -39.23 -22.93 -20.26
N LYS A 172 -39.49 -21.63 -20.08
CA LYS A 172 -40.26 -20.81 -21.02
C LYS A 172 -39.63 -20.78 -22.42
N ARG A 173 -38.30 -20.58 -22.51
CA ARG A 173 -37.56 -20.67 -23.78
C ARG A 173 -37.64 -22.06 -24.39
N TYR A 174 -37.47 -23.10 -23.57
CA TYR A 174 -37.51 -24.48 -24.00
C TYR A 174 -38.86 -24.85 -24.60
N VAL A 175 -39.96 -24.56 -23.90
CA VAL A 175 -41.34 -24.80 -24.40
C VAL A 175 -41.60 -24.02 -25.68
N ALA A 176 -41.21 -22.74 -25.74
CA ALA A 176 -41.38 -21.92 -26.93
C ALA A 176 -40.64 -22.49 -28.16
N SER A 177 -39.49 -23.16 -27.95
CA SER A 177 -38.73 -23.77 -29.06
C SER A 177 -39.47 -24.87 -29.81
N TYR A 178 -40.51 -25.45 -29.20
CA TYR A 178 -41.36 -26.45 -29.85
C TYR A 178 -42.45 -25.84 -30.74
N ASN A 179 -42.64 -24.51 -30.74
CA ASN A 179 -43.58 -23.79 -31.61
C ASN A 179 -45.00 -24.40 -31.66
N GLY A 180 -45.52 -24.86 -30.52
CA GLY A 180 -46.83 -25.51 -30.43
C GLY A 180 -46.89 -26.92 -31.05
N LYS A 181 -45.75 -27.53 -31.40
CA LYS A 181 -45.69 -28.92 -31.83
C LYS A 181 -46.05 -29.82 -30.65
N LYS A 182 -47.17 -30.55 -30.80
CA LYS A 182 -47.61 -31.53 -29.82
C LYS A 182 -46.55 -32.61 -29.59
N VAL A 183 -46.24 -32.87 -28.32
CA VAL A 183 -45.39 -33.98 -27.90
C VAL A 183 -46.23 -34.95 -27.06
N SER A 184 -46.41 -36.17 -27.56
CA SER A 184 -47.32 -37.15 -26.97
C SER A 184 -46.72 -38.54 -26.96
N GLY A 185 -47.28 -39.43 -26.15
CA GLY A 185 -46.73 -40.78 -26.01
C GLY A 185 -45.36 -40.75 -25.33
N ASP A 186 -44.50 -41.69 -25.70
CA ASP A 186 -43.23 -41.89 -25.00
C ASP A 186 -42.24 -40.73 -25.21
N ASP A 187 -42.44 -39.95 -26.27
CA ASP A 187 -41.73 -38.69 -26.52
C ASP A 187 -41.97 -37.65 -25.42
N SER A 188 -43.04 -37.77 -24.63
CA SER A 188 -43.31 -36.91 -23.46
C SER A 188 -42.22 -37.06 -22.39
N ILE A 189 -41.72 -38.29 -22.21
CA ILE A 189 -40.62 -38.56 -21.27
C ILE A 189 -39.33 -37.98 -21.84
N ALA A 190 -39.08 -38.18 -23.14
CA ALA A 190 -37.91 -37.61 -23.80
C ALA A 190 -37.89 -36.07 -23.69
N PHE A 191 -39.03 -35.42 -23.91
CA PHE A 191 -39.20 -33.98 -23.74
C PHE A 191 -38.89 -33.52 -22.32
N ALA A 192 -39.39 -34.22 -21.30
CA ALA A 192 -39.14 -33.86 -19.90
C ALA A 192 -37.67 -34.02 -19.51
N VAL A 193 -37.04 -35.15 -19.86
CA VAL A 193 -35.64 -35.46 -19.52
C VAL A 193 -34.65 -34.56 -20.25
N THR A 194 -35.01 -34.10 -21.46
CA THR A 194 -34.16 -33.21 -22.26
C THR A 194 -34.01 -31.82 -21.62
N LEU A 195 -34.98 -31.35 -20.84
CA LEU A 195 -34.96 -30.03 -20.21
C LEU A 195 -33.72 -29.79 -19.32
N PRO A 196 -33.48 -30.55 -18.22
CA PRO A 196 -32.29 -30.35 -17.39
C PRO A 196 -30.99 -30.73 -18.12
N PHE A 197 -31.05 -31.64 -19.10
CA PHE A 197 -29.90 -32.02 -19.91
C PHE A 197 -29.39 -30.87 -20.80
N LEU A 198 -30.30 -30.16 -21.48
CA LEU A 198 -29.93 -29.02 -22.31
C LEU A 198 -29.35 -27.88 -21.47
N TYR A 199 -29.90 -27.64 -20.28
CA TYR A 199 -29.35 -26.62 -19.39
C TYR A 199 -27.91 -26.94 -18.95
N LYS A 200 -27.62 -28.19 -18.59
CA LYS A 200 -26.25 -28.65 -18.29
C LYS A 200 -25.32 -28.42 -19.47
N LYS A 201 -25.77 -28.76 -20.68
CA LYS A 201 -25.00 -28.55 -21.92
C LYS A 201 -24.73 -27.06 -22.20
N GLU A 202 -25.69 -26.17 -21.98
CA GLU A 202 -25.49 -24.72 -22.14
C GLU A 202 -24.48 -24.13 -21.13
N HIS A 203 -24.32 -24.76 -19.96
CA HIS A 203 -23.47 -24.29 -18.88
C HIS A 203 -22.16 -25.08 -18.69
N ASN A 204 -21.80 -25.94 -19.67
CA ASN A 204 -20.58 -26.77 -19.65
C ASN A 204 -20.43 -27.63 -18.38
N LEU A 205 -21.53 -28.21 -17.91
CA LEU A 205 -21.56 -29.19 -16.82
C LEU A 205 -21.55 -30.63 -17.33
#